data_AF-A0ABD2X2L4-F1
#
_entry.id   AF-A0ABD2X2L4-F1
#
_cell.length_a   1.000
_cell.length_b   1.000
_cell.length_c   1.000
_cell.angle_alpha   90.00
_cell.angle_beta   90.00
_cell.angle_gamma   90.00
#
_symmetry.space_group_name_H-M   'P 1'
#
loop_
_entity.id
_entity.type
_entity.pdbx_description
1 polymer ?
#
loop_
_entity_poly.entity_id
_entity_poly.type
_entity_poly.pdbx_seq_one_letter_code
_entity_poly.pdbx_strand_id
1 'polypeptide(L)'
;MTIGRICAKASRDLRLQGGEKRALLRAAYLCCVTKQKSLSEQQSSAAVATSQQTPNFNNRRLSSAVFSRLVLTAIFHIAFVFVNNKMEQKVLDEIGWNTPGMTPESKRFSMILAGIFGGVGIAITAISLPFCSPAFRRICLPFCPASNEQVQNVMKALKGKQGTLLDIGSGDGRIVIAAAKAGFKADGVELNQWLIRYSKLSALFNGVSSKTNFFRKDLFQFNMQKYNNVVIFGVDEMMHEIEAKFKKELKPNSSIVACRFPLPNCKPIKTMGTDVDTVWLYETPLQKQ
;
A
#
# COMPACT_ATOMS: atom_id res chain seq x y z
N MET A 1 -15.94 -23.81 -20.22
CA MET A 1 -16.74 -24.96 -19.72
C MET A 1 -17.44 -24.51 -18.43
N THR A 2 -18.75 -24.25 -18.48
CA THR A 2 -19.49 -23.52 -17.44
C THR A 2 -19.56 -24.31 -16.14
N ILE A 3 -19.38 -23.63 -14.99
CA ILE A 3 -19.44 -24.17 -13.62
C ILE A 3 -20.66 -25.08 -13.40
N GLY A 4 -21.80 -24.78 -14.04
CA GLY A 4 -23.00 -25.62 -14.00
C GLY A 4 -22.81 -27.07 -14.48
N ARG A 5 -21.92 -27.32 -15.45
CA ARG A 5 -21.63 -28.69 -15.93
C ARG A 5 -20.76 -29.48 -14.96
N ILE A 6 -19.93 -28.80 -14.18
CA ILE A 6 -19.08 -29.40 -13.15
C ILE A 6 -19.93 -29.81 -11.93
N CYS A 7 -20.87 -28.95 -11.52
CA CYS A 7 -21.81 -29.26 -10.43
C CYS A 7 -22.76 -30.42 -10.78
N ALA A 8 -23.24 -30.51 -12.03
CA ALA A 8 -24.10 -31.60 -12.49
C ALA A 8 -23.38 -32.96 -12.59
N LYS A 9 -22.05 -32.96 -12.68
CA LYS A 9 -21.21 -34.17 -12.66
C LYS A 9 -20.96 -34.63 -11.21
N ALA A 10 -20.59 -33.69 -10.32
CA ALA A 10 -20.43 -33.97 -8.89
C ALA A 10 -21.71 -34.49 -8.21
N SER A 11 -22.88 -33.98 -8.61
CA SER A 11 -24.18 -34.46 -8.08
C SER A 11 -24.51 -35.91 -8.47
N ARG A 12 -24.04 -36.39 -9.63
CA ARG A 12 -24.23 -37.78 -10.07
C ARG A 12 -23.31 -38.74 -9.31
N ASP A 13 -22.06 -38.36 -9.12
CA ASP A 13 -21.08 -39.18 -8.38
C ASP A 13 -21.43 -39.31 -6.88
N LEU A 14 -22.14 -38.32 -6.33
CA LEU A 14 -22.62 -38.33 -4.94
C LEU A 14 -23.80 -39.27 -4.66
N ARG A 15 -24.49 -39.74 -5.70
CA ARG A 15 -25.66 -40.61 -5.55
C ARG A 15 -25.25 -42.06 -5.18
N LEU A 16 -23.97 -42.42 -5.36
CA LEU A 16 -23.46 -43.79 -5.28
C LEU A 16 -22.77 -44.20 -3.96
N GLN A 17 -22.70 -43.34 -2.92
CA GLN A 17 -22.03 -43.68 -1.66
C GLN A 17 -23.00 -43.77 -0.47
N GLY A 18 -22.78 -44.74 0.42
CA GLY A 18 -23.60 -45.03 1.62
C GLY A 18 -23.60 -43.93 2.71
N GLY A 19 -24.45 -44.12 3.71
CA GLY A 19 -25.01 -43.10 4.61
C GLY A 19 -24.05 -42.09 5.25
N GLU A 20 -22.88 -42.51 5.75
CA GLU A 20 -21.97 -41.59 6.46
C GLU A 20 -21.18 -40.65 5.52
N LYS A 21 -20.77 -41.13 4.34
CA LYS A 21 -20.06 -40.30 3.35
C LYS A 21 -20.99 -39.24 2.71
N ARG A 22 -22.31 -39.49 2.71
CA ARG A 22 -23.32 -38.54 2.24
C ARG A 22 -23.43 -37.29 3.11
N ALA A 23 -23.22 -37.39 4.43
CA ALA A 23 -23.34 -36.27 5.33
C ALA A 23 -22.16 -35.28 5.17
N LEU A 24 -20.93 -35.79 5.12
CA LEU A 24 -19.71 -34.99 4.93
C LEU A 24 -19.68 -34.28 3.57
N LEU A 25 -20.06 -34.97 2.49
CA LEU A 25 -20.09 -34.35 1.16
C LEU A 25 -21.27 -33.39 0.98
N ARG A 26 -22.42 -33.62 1.64
CA ARG A 26 -23.50 -32.63 1.68
C ARG A 26 -23.11 -31.39 2.46
N ALA A 27 -22.40 -31.52 3.58
CA ALA A 27 -21.91 -30.37 4.35
C ALA A 27 -20.87 -29.56 3.55
N ALA A 28 -19.92 -30.22 2.88
CA ALA A 28 -18.95 -29.57 2.02
C ALA A 28 -19.61 -28.88 0.80
N TYR A 29 -20.61 -29.52 0.18
CA TYR A 29 -21.36 -28.94 -0.93
C TYR A 29 -22.24 -27.77 -0.49
N LEU A 30 -22.97 -27.88 0.63
CA LEU A 30 -23.78 -26.77 1.16
C LEU A 30 -22.91 -25.58 1.51
N CYS A 31 -21.76 -25.78 2.16
CA CYS A 31 -20.82 -24.72 2.50
C CYS A 31 -20.24 -24.02 1.26
N CYS A 32 -20.00 -24.79 0.18
CA CYS A 32 -19.51 -24.23 -1.08
C CYS A 32 -20.61 -23.44 -1.82
N VAL A 33 -21.85 -23.97 -1.85
CA VAL A 33 -22.99 -23.34 -2.52
C VAL A 33 -23.50 -22.10 -1.76
N THR A 34 -23.54 -22.11 -0.43
CA THR A 34 -23.94 -20.93 0.37
C THR A 34 -22.93 -19.80 0.24
N LYS A 35 -21.63 -20.13 0.21
CA LYS A 35 -20.55 -19.15 0.02
C LYS A 35 -20.50 -18.59 -1.41
N GLN A 36 -20.87 -19.39 -2.40
CA GLN A 36 -20.96 -18.94 -3.79
C GLN A 36 -22.21 -18.10 -4.05
N LYS A 37 -23.34 -18.43 -3.41
CA LYS A 37 -24.58 -17.63 -3.47
C LYS A 37 -24.42 -16.28 -2.77
N SER A 38 -23.72 -16.24 -1.63
CA SER A 38 -23.37 -14.97 -0.95
C SER A 38 -22.40 -14.11 -1.77
N LEU A 39 -21.46 -14.72 -2.51
CA LEU A 39 -20.55 -14.02 -3.41
C LEU A 39 -21.28 -13.46 -4.65
N SER A 40 -22.24 -14.19 -5.22
CA SER A 40 -23.05 -13.70 -6.35
C SER A 40 -24.07 -12.63 -5.95
N GLU A 41 -24.64 -12.70 -4.74
CA GLU A 41 -25.54 -11.67 -4.20
C GLU A 41 -24.77 -10.39 -3.81
N GLN A 42 -23.55 -10.52 -3.29
CA GLN A 42 -22.63 -9.38 -3.09
C GLN A 42 -22.16 -8.76 -4.41
N GLN A 43 -21.89 -9.56 -5.45
CA GLN A 43 -21.51 -9.06 -6.77
C GLN A 43 -22.68 -8.40 -7.52
N SER A 44 -23.91 -8.92 -7.40
CA SER A 44 -25.11 -8.26 -7.99
C SER A 44 -25.47 -6.96 -7.25
N SER A 45 -25.32 -6.91 -5.92
CA SER A 45 -25.57 -5.67 -5.16
C SER A 45 -24.50 -4.60 -5.43
N ALA A 46 -23.24 -5.01 -5.67
CA ALA A 46 -22.17 -4.12 -6.09
C ALA A 46 -22.32 -3.65 -7.55
N ALA A 47 -22.76 -4.52 -8.47
CA ALA A 47 -22.91 -4.17 -9.89
C ALA A 47 -24.08 -3.21 -10.15
N VAL A 48 -25.20 -3.35 -9.43
CA VAL A 48 -26.36 -2.45 -9.58
C VAL A 48 -26.09 -1.06 -8.96
N ALA A 49 -25.31 -0.99 -7.88
CA ALA A 49 -24.87 0.28 -7.28
C ALA A 49 -23.81 1.04 -8.10
N THR A 50 -23.28 0.46 -9.18
CA THR A 50 -22.20 1.06 -9.99
C THR A 50 -22.72 1.77 -11.25
N SER A 51 -24.04 1.86 -11.47
CA SER A 51 -24.60 2.48 -12.70
C SER A 51 -25.34 3.82 -12.52
N GLN A 52 -25.58 4.28 -11.29
CA GLN A 52 -26.18 5.59 -11.05
C GLN A 52 -25.59 6.22 -9.79
N GLN A 53 -25.17 7.48 -9.91
CA GLN A 53 -24.60 8.38 -8.89
C GLN A 53 -23.15 8.14 -8.50
N THR A 54 -22.30 9.11 -8.87
CA THR A 54 -21.02 9.39 -8.25
C THR A 54 -21.22 9.86 -6.80
N PRO A 55 -20.77 9.12 -5.76
CA PRO A 55 -20.68 9.66 -4.42
C PRO A 55 -19.24 10.10 -4.17
N ASN A 56 -19.12 11.38 -3.87
CA ASN A 56 -17.95 12.07 -3.33
C ASN A 56 -17.32 11.25 -2.18
N PHE A 57 -16.20 10.56 -2.45
CA PHE A 57 -15.50 9.72 -1.47
C PHE A 57 -14.67 10.58 -0.52
N ASN A 58 -15.38 11.21 0.42
CA ASN A 58 -14.78 11.93 1.53
C ASN A 58 -14.06 10.96 2.48
N ASN A 59 -12.73 11.06 2.47
CA ASN A 59 -11.86 11.13 3.65
C ASN A 59 -12.20 10.19 4.83
N ARG A 60 -11.83 8.90 4.76
CA ARG A 60 -11.56 8.11 5.98
C ARG A 60 -10.18 7.48 5.91
N ARG A 61 -9.23 8.11 6.61
CA ARG A 61 -8.00 7.44 7.04
C ARG A 61 -8.38 6.22 7.88
N LEU A 62 -7.99 5.02 7.48
CA LEU A 62 -7.53 4.08 8.51
C LEU A 62 -6.12 4.55 8.87
N SER A 63 -6.01 5.31 9.96
CA SER A 63 -4.72 5.62 10.57
C SER A 63 -3.95 4.31 10.78
N SER A 64 -2.61 4.32 10.68
CA SER A 64 -1.79 3.15 11.03
C SER A 64 -2.13 2.64 12.45
N ALA A 65 -2.57 3.53 13.34
CA ALA A 65 -3.08 3.18 14.67
C ALA A 65 -4.46 2.51 14.65
N VAL A 66 -5.33 2.81 13.67
CA VAL A 66 -6.64 2.14 13.49
C VAL A 66 -6.46 0.78 12.84
N PHE A 67 -5.55 0.65 11.87
CA PHE A 67 -5.20 -0.66 11.30
C PHE A 67 -4.47 -1.53 12.32
N SER A 68 -3.50 -0.95 13.05
CA SER A 68 -2.84 -1.62 14.17
C SER A 68 -3.85 -2.00 15.25
N ARG A 69 -4.79 -1.13 15.63
CA ARG A 69 -5.89 -1.47 16.54
C ARG A 69 -6.80 -2.54 15.96
N LEU A 70 -7.17 -2.53 14.67
CA LEU A 70 -8.01 -3.59 14.09
C LEU A 70 -7.29 -4.94 14.06
N VAL A 71 -6.00 -4.96 13.74
CA VAL A 71 -5.18 -6.17 13.77
C VAL A 71 -4.98 -6.64 15.21
N LEU A 72 -4.67 -5.74 16.15
CA LEU A 72 -4.57 -6.06 17.57
C LEU A 72 -5.90 -6.51 18.13
N THR A 73 -7.02 -5.88 17.78
CA THR A 73 -8.38 -6.25 18.20
C THR A 73 -8.81 -7.55 17.54
N ALA A 74 -8.38 -7.87 16.32
CA ALA A 74 -8.59 -9.17 15.69
C ALA A 74 -7.75 -10.25 16.37
N ILE A 75 -6.48 -9.98 16.70
CA ILE A 75 -5.62 -10.87 17.48
C ILE A 75 -6.17 -11.03 18.89
N PHE A 76 -6.65 -9.96 19.53
CA PHE A 76 -7.28 -9.98 20.85
C PHE A 76 -8.62 -10.69 20.80
N HIS A 77 -9.40 -10.57 19.72
CA HIS A 77 -10.61 -11.35 19.52
C HIS A 77 -10.26 -12.82 19.32
N ILE A 78 -9.30 -13.16 18.47
CA ILE A 78 -8.85 -14.54 18.25
C ILE A 78 -8.32 -15.14 19.56
N ALA A 79 -7.54 -14.38 20.32
CA ALA A 79 -7.03 -14.77 21.64
C ALA A 79 -8.14 -14.84 22.70
N PHE A 80 -9.09 -13.90 22.74
CA PHE A 80 -10.24 -13.89 23.64
C PHE A 80 -11.22 -15.02 23.33
N VAL A 81 -11.37 -15.36 22.04
CA VAL A 81 -12.09 -16.54 21.55
C VAL A 81 -11.38 -17.82 22.01
N PHE A 82 -10.05 -17.84 22.01
CA PHE A 82 -9.24 -18.94 22.57
C PHE A 82 -9.29 -19.02 24.10
N VAL A 83 -9.46 -17.91 24.82
CA VAL A 83 -9.46 -17.83 26.29
C VAL A 83 -10.85 -18.07 26.89
N ASN A 84 -11.93 -17.85 26.14
CA ASN A 84 -13.28 -18.13 26.62
C ASN A 84 -13.67 -19.60 26.38
N ASN A 85 -13.50 -20.44 27.41
CA ASN A 85 -13.84 -21.88 27.44
C ASN A 85 -15.23 -22.25 26.86
N LYS A 86 -16.16 -21.29 26.80
CA LYS A 86 -17.55 -21.47 26.32
C LYS A 86 -17.67 -21.52 24.79
N MET A 87 -16.75 -20.87 24.06
CA MET A 87 -16.69 -20.95 22.59
C MET A 87 -15.93 -22.20 22.16
N GLU A 88 -14.90 -22.56 22.91
CA GLU A 88 -14.19 -23.82 22.75
C GLU A 88 -15.17 -25.00 22.82
N GLN A 89 -16.01 -25.10 23.87
CA GLN A 89 -16.98 -26.20 23.97
C GLN A 89 -18.01 -26.24 22.84
N LYS A 90 -18.54 -25.10 22.40
CA LYS A 90 -19.49 -25.08 21.26
C LYS A 90 -18.85 -25.52 19.95
N VAL A 91 -17.61 -25.09 19.70
CA VAL A 91 -16.84 -25.52 18.51
C VAL A 91 -16.51 -27.00 18.62
N LEU A 92 -16.09 -27.46 19.81
CA LEU A 92 -15.81 -28.87 20.10
C LEU A 92 -17.05 -29.76 19.92
N ASP A 93 -18.24 -29.26 20.28
CA ASP A 93 -19.51 -29.98 20.07
C ASP A 93 -19.93 -29.99 18.59
N GLU A 94 -19.77 -28.88 17.85
CA GLU A 94 -20.04 -28.82 16.40
C GLU A 94 -19.11 -29.70 15.56
N ILE A 95 -17.85 -29.82 15.95
CA ILE A 95 -16.89 -30.73 15.28
C ILE A 95 -17.03 -32.18 15.77
N GLY A 96 -17.94 -32.47 16.70
CA GLY A 96 -18.17 -33.81 17.23
C GLY A 96 -17.04 -34.34 18.12
N TRP A 97 -16.23 -33.48 18.73
CA TRP A 97 -15.09 -33.87 19.58
C TRP A 97 -15.49 -34.75 20.79
N ASN A 98 -16.73 -34.57 21.25
CA ASN A 98 -17.32 -35.26 22.39
C ASN A 98 -18.22 -36.45 21.97
N THR A 99 -18.22 -36.87 20.70
CA THR A 99 -19.03 -38.02 20.27
C THR A 99 -18.58 -39.32 20.95
N PRO A 100 -19.51 -40.14 21.47
CA PRO A 100 -19.18 -41.46 22.01
C PRO A 100 -18.53 -42.33 20.94
N GLY A 101 -17.33 -42.87 21.21
CA GLY A 101 -16.59 -43.74 20.29
C GLY A 101 -15.29 -43.16 19.70
N MET A 102 -14.96 -41.89 19.96
CA MET A 102 -13.74 -41.26 19.46
C MET A 102 -12.50 -41.68 20.29
N THR A 103 -11.50 -42.30 19.65
CA THR A 103 -10.30 -42.81 20.34
C THR A 103 -9.31 -41.69 20.69
N PRO A 104 -8.46 -41.84 21.72
CA PRO A 104 -7.44 -40.84 22.08
C PRO A 104 -6.48 -40.49 20.92
N GLU A 105 -6.21 -41.45 20.04
CA GLU A 105 -5.37 -41.27 18.86
C GLU A 105 -6.02 -40.35 17.82
N SER A 106 -7.33 -40.53 17.56
CA SER A 106 -8.08 -39.68 16.64
C SER A 106 -8.21 -38.22 17.13
N LYS A 107 -8.27 -38.01 18.45
CA LYS A 107 -8.23 -36.67 19.07
C LYS A 107 -6.87 -36.01 18.85
N ARG A 108 -5.77 -36.73 19.13
CA ARG A 108 -4.41 -36.22 18.86
C ARG A 108 -4.20 -35.85 17.40
N PHE A 109 -4.64 -36.72 16.48
CA PHE A 109 -4.57 -36.47 15.04
C PHE A 109 -5.34 -35.19 14.63
N SER A 110 -6.55 -35.02 15.16
CA SER A 110 -7.38 -33.85 14.88
C SER A 110 -6.78 -32.54 15.42
N MET A 111 -6.15 -32.55 16.61
CA MET A 111 -5.39 -31.39 17.12
C MET A 111 -4.19 -31.05 16.25
N ILE A 112 -3.44 -32.05 15.80
CA ILE A 112 -2.28 -31.85 14.91
C ILE A 112 -2.75 -31.22 13.60
N LEU A 113 -3.83 -31.73 13.00
CA LEU A 113 -4.41 -31.14 11.79
C LEU A 113 -4.85 -29.70 12.00
N ALA A 114 -5.58 -29.41 13.09
CA ALA A 114 -6.00 -28.04 13.41
C ALA A 114 -4.81 -27.09 13.56
N GLY A 115 -3.74 -27.55 14.23
CA GLY A 115 -2.48 -26.80 14.36
C GLY A 115 -1.81 -26.54 13.01
N ILE A 116 -1.78 -27.53 12.12
CA ILE A 116 -1.23 -27.38 10.76
C ILE A 116 -2.04 -26.37 9.95
N PHE A 117 -3.37 -26.51 9.89
CA PHE A 117 -4.22 -25.58 9.13
C PHE A 117 -4.16 -24.15 9.69
N GLY A 118 -4.17 -24.00 11.02
CA GLY A 118 -3.99 -22.70 11.67
C GLY A 118 -2.63 -22.09 11.37
N GLY A 119 -1.56 -22.87 11.48
CA GLY A 119 -0.20 -22.44 11.16
C GLY A 119 -0.03 -22.03 9.70
N VAL A 120 -0.57 -22.81 8.76
CA VAL A 120 -0.56 -22.50 7.32
C VAL A 120 -1.37 -21.23 7.04
N GLY A 121 -2.54 -21.06 7.66
CA GLY A 121 -3.36 -19.86 7.51
C GLY A 121 -2.64 -18.58 7.98
N ILE A 122 -1.96 -18.65 9.13
CA ILE A 122 -1.14 -17.55 9.66
C ILE A 122 0.04 -17.28 8.71
N ALA A 123 0.74 -18.31 8.25
CA ALA A 123 1.88 -18.17 7.33
C ALA A 123 1.47 -17.51 6.01
N ILE A 124 0.37 -17.97 5.37
CA ILE A 124 -0.16 -17.37 4.14
C ILE A 124 -0.55 -15.91 4.35
N THR A 125 -1.17 -15.59 5.49
CA THR A 125 -1.53 -14.21 5.81
C THR A 125 -0.29 -13.34 5.99
N ALA A 126 0.71 -13.80 6.75
CA ALA A 126 1.97 -13.09 6.96
C ALA A 126 2.73 -12.87 5.64
N ILE A 127 2.72 -13.85 4.74
CA ILE A 127 3.34 -13.75 3.42
C ILE A 127 2.57 -12.80 2.50
N SER A 128 1.23 -12.81 2.52
CA SER A 128 0.40 -12.01 1.60
C SER A 128 0.26 -10.54 2.02
N LEU A 129 0.30 -10.23 3.32
CA LEU A 129 0.20 -8.87 3.86
C LEU A 129 1.15 -7.84 3.21
N PRO A 130 2.47 -8.09 3.01
CA PRO A 130 3.34 -7.14 2.33
C PRO A 130 3.01 -6.92 0.84
N PHE A 131 2.37 -7.88 0.17
CA PHE A 131 1.91 -7.73 -1.21
C PHE A 131 0.59 -6.97 -1.30
N CYS A 132 -0.29 -7.12 -0.31
CA CYS A 132 -1.56 -6.39 -0.24
C CYS A 132 -1.41 -4.98 0.37
N SER A 133 -0.38 -4.74 1.20
CA SER A 133 -0.16 -3.45 1.88
C SER A 133 -0.08 -2.25 0.93
N PRO A 134 0.58 -2.32 -0.24
CA PRO A 134 0.55 -1.23 -1.22
C PRO A 134 -0.86 -0.88 -1.72
N ALA A 135 -1.75 -1.87 -1.87
CA ALA A 135 -3.11 -1.66 -2.37
C ALA A 135 -4.00 -0.86 -1.40
N PHE A 136 -3.65 -0.82 -0.12
CA PHE A 136 -4.36 -0.03 0.89
C PHE A 136 -3.80 1.40 1.05
N ARG A 137 -2.86 1.83 0.21
CA ARG A 137 -2.32 3.19 0.25
C ARG A 137 -3.25 4.14 -0.50
N ARG A 138 -3.48 5.31 0.10
CA ARG A 138 -4.35 6.37 -0.45
C ARG A 138 -3.85 6.90 -1.79
N ILE A 139 -2.52 6.97 -1.97
CA ILE A 139 -1.87 7.49 -3.17
C ILE A 139 -0.82 6.46 -3.61
N CYS A 140 -1.04 5.84 -4.76
CA CYS A 140 -0.10 4.94 -5.42
C CYS A 140 0.55 5.71 -6.58
N LEU A 141 1.77 6.19 -6.36
CA LEU A 141 2.54 6.87 -7.41
C LEU A 141 3.20 5.82 -8.31
N PRO A 142 2.84 5.72 -9.60
CA PRO A 142 3.59 4.90 -10.53
C PRO A 142 4.98 5.49 -10.71
N PHE A 143 6.00 4.63 -10.80
CA PHE A 143 7.34 5.09 -11.14
C PHE A 143 7.36 5.54 -12.60
N CYS A 144 7.45 6.85 -12.81
CA CYS A 144 7.63 7.48 -14.11
C CYS A 144 8.93 8.29 -14.07
N PRO A 145 10.00 7.85 -14.74
CA PRO A 145 11.28 8.54 -14.70
C PRO A 145 11.18 9.92 -15.35
N ALA A 146 11.74 10.95 -14.71
CA ALA A 146 11.81 12.30 -15.27
C ALA A 146 12.66 12.32 -16.56
N SER A 147 12.18 12.95 -17.63
CA SER A 147 12.93 13.09 -18.89
C SER A 147 14.25 13.84 -18.69
N ASN A 148 15.19 13.72 -19.65
CA ASN A 148 16.43 14.50 -19.58
C ASN A 148 16.15 16.02 -19.62
N GLU A 149 15.11 16.43 -20.34
CA GLU A 149 14.66 17.82 -20.40
C GLU A 149 14.11 18.29 -19.06
N GLN A 150 13.28 17.49 -18.40
CA GLN A 150 12.79 17.75 -17.04
C GLN A 150 13.95 17.94 -16.06
N VAL A 151 14.95 17.06 -16.10
CA VAL A 151 16.13 17.18 -15.23
C VAL A 151 16.86 18.50 -15.53
N GLN A 152 17.06 18.85 -16.79
CA GLN A 152 17.68 20.14 -17.14
C GLN A 152 16.85 21.34 -16.67
N ASN A 153 15.53 21.30 -16.78
CA ASN A 153 14.64 22.38 -16.32
C ASN A 153 14.69 22.54 -14.80
N VAL A 154 14.73 21.43 -14.05
CA VAL A 154 14.96 21.44 -12.60
C VAL A 154 16.32 22.06 -12.27
N MET A 155 17.39 21.65 -12.96
CA MET A 155 18.72 22.21 -12.72
C MET A 155 18.81 23.70 -13.08
N LYS A 156 18.11 24.15 -14.13
CA LYS A 156 17.97 25.58 -14.46
C LYS A 156 17.23 26.34 -13.34
N ALA A 157 16.20 25.75 -12.76
CA ALA A 157 15.46 26.34 -11.64
C ALA A 157 16.30 26.48 -10.37
N LEU A 158 17.20 25.54 -10.14
CA LEU A 158 18.10 25.52 -8.99
C LEU A 158 19.37 26.36 -9.19
N LYS A 159 19.59 26.94 -10.38
CA LYS A 159 20.80 27.70 -10.68
C LYS A 159 20.96 28.90 -9.73
N GLY A 160 22.10 28.98 -9.06
CA GLY A 160 22.42 30.03 -8.08
C GLY A 160 21.87 29.77 -6.68
N LYS A 161 21.06 28.72 -6.47
CA LYS A 161 20.64 28.28 -5.14
C LYS A 161 21.76 27.45 -4.48
N GLN A 162 21.79 27.44 -3.15
CA GLN A 162 22.84 26.78 -2.35
C GLN A 162 22.22 25.98 -1.20
N GLY A 163 23.04 25.20 -0.51
CA GLY A 163 22.63 24.43 0.67
C GLY A 163 22.25 22.98 0.36
N THR A 164 21.43 22.39 1.23
CA THR A 164 20.98 21.00 1.08
C THR A 164 19.75 20.90 0.19
N LEU A 165 19.70 19.85 -0.63
CA LEU A 165 18.59 19.56 -1.53
C LEU A 165 17.89 18.26 -1.12
N LEU A 166 16.56 18.25 -1.18
CA LEU A 166 15.74 17.05 -1.02
C LEU A 166 14.96 16.79 -2.31
N ASP A 167 15.00 15.56 -2.80
CA ASP A 167 14.14 15.08 -3.88
C ASP A 167 13.07 14.14 -3.32
N ILE A 168 11.81 14.54 -3.42
CA ILE A 168 10.64 13.83 -2.90
C ILE A 168 10.10 12.91 -3.99
N GLY A 169 10.08 11.60 -3.72
CA GLY A 169 9.77 10.61 -4.75
C GLY A 169 10.94 10.43 -5.70
N SER A 170 12.16 10.28 -5.15
CA SER A 170 13.40 10.35 -5.92
C SER A 170 13.54 9.26 -6.98
N GLY A 171 12.74 8.19 -6.91
CA GLY A 171 12.74 7.12 -7.88
C GLY A 171 14.13 6.51 -8.07
N ASP A 172 14.64 6.58 -9.30
CA ASP A 172 15.97 6.09 -9.67
C ASP A 172 17.13 7.01 -9.26
N GLY A 173 16.83 8.15 -8.65
CA GLY A 173 17.78 9.10 -8.09
C GLY A 173 18.40 10.06 -9.10
N ARG A 174 17.91 10.13 -10.33
CA ARG A 174 18.54 10.95 -11.38
C ARG A 174 18.64 12.45 -11.03
N ILE A 175 17.62 13.02 -10.38
CA ILE A 175 17.63 14.42 -9.93
C ILE A 175 18.62 14.61 -8.79
N VAL A 176 18.61 13.70 -7.80
CA VAL A 176 19.58 13.70 -6.69
C VAL A 176 21.02 13.64 -7.20
N ILE A 177 21.30 12.76 -8.16
CA ILE A 177 22.63 12.61 -8.79
C ILE A 177 23.01 13.86 -9.58
N ALA A 178 22.09 14.41 -10.37
CA ALA A 178 22.33 15.65 -11.13
C ALA A 178 22.62 16.84 -10.20
N ALA A 179 21.85 16.98 -9.11
CA ALA A 179 22.06 17.99 -8.08
C ALA A 179 23.42 17.82 -7.40
N ALA A 180 23.80 16.59 -7.04
CA ALA A 180 25.10 16.31 -6.42
C ALA A 180 26.27 16.63 -7.35
N LYS A 181 26.14 16.34 -8.66
CA LYS A 181 27.12 16.76 -9.69
C LYS A 181 27.22 18.28 -9.80
N ALA A 182 26.11 18.99 -9.61
CA ALA A 182 26.09 20.46 -9.56
C ALA A 182 26.58 21.07 -8.23
N GLY A 183 27.01 20.24 -7.27
CA GLY A 183 27.63 20.69 -6.03
C GLY A 183 26.72 20.70 -4.79
N PHE A 184 25.44 20.30 -4.92
CA PHE A 184 24.54 20.20 -3.77
C PHE A 184 24.88 18.99 -2.89
N LYS A 185 24.56 19.09 -1.60
CA LYS A 185 24.36 17.91 -0.74
C LYS A 185 22.91 17.47 -0.91
N ALA A 186 22.68 16.38 -1.62
CA ALA A 186 21.36 16.00 -2.10
C ALA A 186 20.87 14.70 -1.45
N ASP A 187 19.69 14.74 -0.85
CA ASP A 187 19.04 13.56 -0.27
C ASP A 187 17.80 13.19 -1.11
N GLY A 188 17.57 11.90 -1.32
CA GLY A 188 16.37 11.37 -1.97
C GLY A 188 15.49 10.60 -1.00
N VAL A 189 14.17 10.79 -1.08
CA VAL A 189 13.19 9.99 -0.34
C VAL A 189 12.34 9.20 -1.31
N GLU A 190 12.32 7.89 -1.14
CA GLU A 190 11.58 6.96 -1.99
C GLU A 190 11.05 5.81 -1.13
N LEU A 191 9.89 5.27 -1.47
CA LEU A 191 9.23 4.22 -0.71
C LEU A 191 9.62 2.81 -1.20
N ASN A 192 9.93 2.67 -2.49
CA ASN A 192 10.32 1.43 -3.13
C ASN A 192 11.79 1.09 -2.82
N GLN A 193 12.00 -0.02 -2.10
CA GLN A 193 13.34 -0.48 -1.72
C GLN A 193 14.26 -0.81 -2.90
N TRP A 194 13.72 -1.25 -4.02
CA TRP A 194 14.50 -1.61 -5.20
C TRP A 194 15.04 -0.36 -5.89
N LEU A 195 14.20 0.68 -5.99
CA LEU A 195 14.61 1.99 -6.50
C LEU A 195 15.66 2.64 -5.59
N ILE A 196 15.51 2.55 -4.26
CA ILE A 196 16.54 3.01 -3.31
C ILE A 196 17.89 2.28 -3.51
N ARG A 197 17.87 0.96 -3.76
CA ARG A 197 19.11 0.22 -4.02
C ARG A 197 19.73 0.61 -5.35
N TYR A 198 18.90 0.75 -6.38
CA TYR A 198 19.33 1.21 -7.70
C TYR A 198 19.94 2.61 -7.63
N SER A 199 19.30 3.55 -6.94
CA SER A 199 19.77 4.94 -6.84
C SER A 199 21.09 5.05 -6.08
N LYS A 200 21.28 4.27 -5.00
CA LYS A 200 22.57 4.16 -4.30
C LYS A 200 23.68 3.63 -5.19
N LEU A 201 23.40 2.58 -5.96
CA LEU A 201 24.36 2.01 -6.90
C LEU A 201 24.69 2.98 -8.04
N SER A 202 23.67 3.66 -8.59
CA SER A 202 23.85 4.69 -9.60
C SER A 202 24.68 5.87 -9.08
N ALA A 203 24.44 6.32 -7.85
CA ALA A 203 25.24 7.37 -7.22
C ALA A 203 26.71 6.95 -7.00
N LEU A 204 26.95 5.68 -6.67
CA LEU A 204 28.29 5.12 -6.58
C LEU A 204 29.00 5.12 -7.94
N PHE A 205 28.35 4.60 -8.99
CA PHE A 205 28.92 4.59 -10.35
C PHE A 205 29.14 6.00 -10.92
N ASN A 206 28.35 6.98 -10.47
CA ASN A 206 28.52 8.39 -10.85
C ASN A 206 29.53 9.14 -9.97
N GLY A 207 30.17 8.48 -8.99
CA GLY A 207 31.17 9.09 -8.11
C GLY A 207 30.63 10.16 -7.15
N VAL A 208 29.32 10.17 -6.89
CA VAL A 208 28.65 11.19 -6.04
C VAL A 208 28.06 10.61 -4.75
N SER A 209 28.43 9.38 -4.39
CA SER A 209 27.95 8.70 -3.18
C SER A 209 28.23 9.49 -1.89
N SER A 210 29.35 10.21 -1.80
CA SER A 210 29.70 11.03 -0.62
C SER A 210 28.83 12.29 -0.46
N LYS A 211 28.14 12.71 -1.52
CA LYS A 211 27.27 13.90 -1.54
C LYS A 211 25.79 13.53 -1.58
N THR A 212 25.45 12.24 -1.60
CA THR A 212 24.09 11.75 -1.79
C THR A 212 23.67 10.78 -0.70
N ASN A 213 22.44 10.92 -0.21
CA ASN A 213 21.81 9.91 0.66
C ASN A 213 20.42 9.53 0.13
N PHE A 214 20.01 8.29 0.37
CA PHE A 214 18.69 7.80 -0.04
C PHE A 214 17.97 7.14 1.14
N PHE A 215 16.78 7.63 1.45
CA PHE A 215 15.97 7.22 2.59
C PHE A 215 14.72 6.47 2.14
N ARG A 216 14.56 5.23 2.63
CA ARG A 216 13.34 4.46 2.44
C ARG A 216 12.28 4.92 3.43
N LYS A 217 11.49 5.94 3.08
CA LYS A 217 10.47 6.53 3.96
C LYS A 217 9.26 7.01 3.17
N ASP A 218 8.13 7.11 3.86
CA ASP A 218 6.96 7.83 3.36
C ASP A 218 7.27 9.33 3.30
N LEU A 219 7.08 9.93 2.13
CA LEU A 219 7.32 11.34 1.88
C LEU A 219 6.48 12.27 2.76
N PHE A 220 5.25 11.87 3.14
CA PHE A 220 4.39 12.69 3.99
C PHE A 220 4.89 12.73 5.44
N GLN A 221 5.61 11.69 5.86
CA GLN A 221 6.15 11.55 7.22
C GLN A 221 7.60 12.03 7.34
N PHE A 222 8.29 12.24 6.22
CA PHE A 222 9.68 12.69 6.22
C PHE A 222 9.79 14.16 6.66
N ASN A 223 10.72 14.46 7.56
CA ASN A 223 10.93 15.82 8.07
C ASN A 223 11.78 16.64 7.08
N MET A 224 11.27 17.78 6.63
CA MET A 224 11.89 18.62 5.61
C MET A 224 12.60 19.88 6.16
N GLN A 225 12.58 20.12 7.47
CA GLN A 225 13.10 21.36 8.09
C GLN A 225 14.59 21.61 7.83
N LYS A 226 15.39 20.56 7.58
CA LYS A 226 16.83 20.69 7.37
C LYS A 226 17.21 21.07 5.94
N TYR A 227 16.26 21.14 5.00
CA TYR A 227 16.53 21.37 3.59
C TYR A 227 16.29 22.81 3.16
N ASN A 228 17.18 23.32 2.31
CA ASN A 228 17.05 24.65 1.70
C ASN A 228 16.33 24.57 0.35
N ASN A 229 16.47 23.45 -0.36
CA ASN A 229 15.91 23.24 -1.67
C ASN A 229 15.12 21.94 -1.67
N VAL A 230 13.90 21.96 -2.20
CA VAL A 230 13.06 20.77 -2.31
C VAL A 230 12.58 20.63 -3.73
N VAL A 231 12.75 19.45 -4.29
CA VAL A 231 12.21 19.07 -5.60
C VAL A 231 11.12 18.03 -5.36
N ILE A 232 10.00 18.14 -6.08
CA ILE A 232 8.95 17.14 -6.07
C ILE A 232 8.50 16.82 -7.49
N PHE A 233 8.45 15.52 -7.80
CA PHE A 233 7.77 14.98 -8.98
C PHE A 233 6.53 14.23 -8.51
N GLY A 234 5.41 14.95 -8.45
CA GLY A 234 4.15 14.44 -7.86
C GLY A 234 3.07 14.12 -8.89
N VAL A 235 1.87 13.88 -8.37
CA VAL A 235 0.61 13.82 -9.12
C VAL A 235 -0.34 14.88 -8.58
N ASP A 236 -1.28 15.35 -9.38
CA ASP A 236 -2.17 16.45 -9.01
C ASP A 236 -2.88 16.24 -7.66
N GLU A 237 -3.39 15.02 -7.41
CA GLU A 237 -4.14 14.67 -6.21
C GLU A 237 -3.33 14.82 -4.91
N MET A 238 -2.00 14.77 -4.99
CA MET A 238 -1.13 14.89 -3.81
C MET A 238 -0.68 16.33 -3.52
N MET A 239 -0.76 17.22 -4.51
CA MET A 239 -0.14 18.55 -4.44
C MET A 239 -0.75 19.40 -3.33
N HIS A 240 -2.05 19.24 -3.04
CA HIS A 240 -2.73 19.99 -1.99
C HIS A 240 -2.24 19.62 -0.57
N GLU A 241 -1.99 18.33 -0.31
CA GLU A 241 -1.44 17.87 0.99
C GLU A 241 0.03 18.25 1.14
N ILE A 242 0.79 18.18 0.05
CA ILE A 242 2.20 18.59 0.01
C ILE A 242 2.37 20.08 0.24
N GLU A 243 1.53 20.91 -0.39
CA GLU A 243 1.57 22.35 -0.18
C GLU A 243 1.40 22.71 1.30
N ALA A 244 0.43 22.08 1.99
CA ALA A 244 0.22 22.27 3.41
C ALA A 244 1.44 21.84 4.25
N LYS A 245 2.10 20.74 3.86
CA LYS A 245 3.34 20.28 4.51
C LYS A 245 4.50 21.25 4.30
N PHE A 246 4.68 21.78 3.09
CA PHE A 246 5.69 22.79 2.79
C PHE A 246 5.52 24.05 3.63
N LYS A 247 4.29 24.56 3.75
CA LYS A 247 3.97 25.71 4.61
C LYS A 247 4.31 25.47 6.09
N LYS A 248 4.20 24.22 6.55
CA LYS A 248 4.43 23.84 7.95
C LYS A 248 5.90 23.58 8.29
N GLU A 249 6.65 22.96 7.37
CA GLU A 249 7.97 22.39 7.68
C GLU A 249 9.14 23.12 7.05
N LEU A 250 8.96 23.86 5.96
CA LEU A 250 10.08 24.51 5.29
C LEU A 250 10.46 25.82 5.98
N LYS A 251 11.78 26.05 6.08
CA LYS A 251 12.34 27.30 6.58
C LYS A 251 12.03 28.45 5.62
N PRO A 252 11.97 29.70 6.09
CA PRO A 252 11.93 30.86 5.20
C PRO A 252 13.09 30.85 4.19
N ASN A 253 12.86 31.41 3.00
CA ASN A 253 13.79 31.45 1.86
C ASN A 253 14.21 30.05 1.33
N SER A 254 13.47 29.00 1.66
CA SER A 254 13.62 27.70 1.01
C SER A 254 13.02 27.75 -0.39
N SER A 255 13.73 27.18 -1.36
CA SER A 255 13.30 27.09 -2.76
C SER A 255 12.60 25.75 -3.01
N ILE A 256 11.44 25.79 -3.67
CA ILE A 256 10.63 24.61 -3.98
C ILE A 256 10.49 24.51 -5.49
N VAL A 257 10.81 23.36 -6.05
CA VAL A 257 10.72 23.06 -7.48
C VAL A 257 9.68 21.96 -7.65
N ALA A 258 8.49 22.35 -8.11
CA ALA A 258 7.44 21.39 -8.45
C ALA A 258 7.56 21.01 -9.93
N CYS A 259 7.46 19.72 -10.23
CA CYS A 259 7.56 19.16 -11.58
C CYS A 259 6.20 18.62 -12.02
N ARG A 260 5.87 18.77 -13.30
CA ARG A 260 4.60 18.40 -13.96
C ARG A 260 3.27 18.95 -13.41
N PHE A 261 3.13 19.16 -12.11
CA PHE A 261 1.95 19.76 -11.48
C PHE A 261 2.35 20.94 -10.57
N PRO A 262 1.65 22.09 -10.63
CA PRO A 262 1.90 23.23 -9.76
C PRO A 262 1.35 23.00 -8.34
N LEU A 263 1.73 23.87 -7.40
CA LEU A 263 1.04 23.98 -6.11
C LEU A 263 -0.32 24.67 -6.31
N PRO A 264 -1.44 24.07 -5.85
CA PRO A 264 -2.79 24.48 -6.25
C PRO A 264 -3.21 25.88 -5.81
N ASN A 265 -2.72 26.37 -4.66
CA ASN A 265 -3.13 27.67 -4.10
C ASN A 265 -1.98 28.67 -4.01
N CYS A 266 -0.86 28.41 -4.69
CA CYS A 266 0.34 29.24 -4.58
C CYS A 266 0.78 29.75 -5.95
N LYS A 267 1.20 31.03 -5.99
CA LYS A 267 1.72 31.64 -7.21
C LYS A 267 3.21 31.30 -7.41
N PRO A 268 3.61 30.75 -8.56
CA PRO A 268 5.02 30.48 -8.84
C PRO A 268 5.78 31.78 -9.12
N ILE A 269 7.05 31.81 -8.72
CA ILE A 269 7.99 32.90 -9.04
C ILE A 269 8.42 32.81 -10.50
N LYS A 270 8.66 31.59 -10.96
CA LYS A 270 9.09 31.32 -12.33
C LYS A 270 8.56 29.98 -12.80
N THR A 271 8.19 29.93 -14.07
CA THR A 271 7.81 28.70 -14.77
C THR A 271 8.82 28.46 -15.89
N MET A 272 9.26 27.22 -16.07
CA MET A 272 10.25 26.80 -17.07
C MET A 272 9.80 25.49 -17.73
N GLY A 273 10.19 25.28 -18.99
CA GLY A 273 9.76 24.11 -19.76
C GLY A 273 8.38 24.27 -20.39
N THR A 274 7.95 23.24 -21.10
CA THR A 274 6.67 23.17 -21.80
C THR A 274 5.97 21.84 -21.51
N ASP A 275 4.64 21.85 -21.54
CA ASP A 275 3.79 20.66 -21.40
C ASP A 275 4.12 19.81 -20.17
N VAL A 276 4.46 18.53 -20.40
CA VAL A 276 4.75 17.53 -19.37
C VAL A 276 6.07 17.78 -18.63
N ASP A 277 6.98 18.55 -19.24
CA ASP A 277 8.30 18.87 -18.70
C ASP A 277 8.35 20.25 -18.00
N THR A 278 7.17 20.78 -17.68
CA THR A 278 7.01 22.07 -17.00
C THR A 278 7.46 21.97 -15.54
N VAL A 279 8.17 23.01 -15.11
CA VAL A 279 8.69 23.20 -13.76
C VAL A 279 8.21 24.53 -13.20
N TRP A 280 7.69 24.51 -11.97
CA TRP A 280 7.29 25.71 -11.22
C TRP A 280 8.23 25.90 -10.04
N LEU A 281 8.85 27.08 -9.99
CA LEU A 281 9.71 27.50 -8.90
C LEU A 281 8.93 28.38 -7.92
N TYR A 282 9.01 28.04 -6.64
CA TYR A 282 8.46 28.80 -5.53
C TYR A 282 9.55 29.09 -4.50
N GLU A 283 9.31 30.09 -3.65
CA GLU A 283 10.15 30.39 -2.50
C GLU A 283 9.25 30.61 -1.28
N THR A 284 9.75 30.26 -0.11
CA THR A 284 9.02 30.42 1.14
C THR A 284 9.30 31.79 1.76
N PRO A 285 8.30 32.47 2.37
CA PRO A 285 6.93 32.01 2.55
C PRO A 285 6.13 31.97 1.24
N LEU A 286 5.32 30.91 1.05
CA LEU A 286 4.55 30.69 -0.17
C LEU A 286 3.48 31.78 -0.34
N GLN A 287 3.54 32.49 -1.47
CA GLN A 287 2.55 33.51 -1.83
C GLN A 287 1.26 32.84 -2.29
N LYS A 288 0.13 33.29 -1.74
CA LYS A 288 -1.20 32.84 -2.19
C LYS A 288 -1.45 33.36 -3.60
N GLN A 289 -2.11 32.52 -4.41
CA GLN A 289 -2.58 32.88 -5.74
C GLN A 289 -3.77 33.85 -5.69
#